data_AF-A0A8C5IF39-F1
#
_entry.id   AF-A0A8C5IF39-F1
#
_cell.length_a   1.000
_cell.length_b   1.000
_cell.length_c   1.000
_cell.angle_alpha   90.00
_cell.angle_beta   90.00
_cell.angle_gamma   90.00
#
_symmetry.space_group_name_H-M   'P 1'
#
loop_
_entity.id
_entity.type
_entity.pdbx_description
1 polymer ?
#
loop_
_entity_poly.entity_id
_entity_poly.type
_entity_poly.pdbx_seq_one_letter_code
_entity_poly.pdbx_strand_id
1 'polypeptide(L)'
;MEVLPCSRVAHIERKKKPYNNNIGFYTKRNALRVAEVWMDDYKWHVYIAWNLPLENPGIDIGDVSERKALRKSLKCKNFQWYLDHVYPEMRRYNNTIAYGELRNNKAKDVCLDQGPQENHTAILYPCHGWGPQVRLLLISSFFYLFPSPHMQNGAILNKGTGRCLEVENRGMAGIDLILRSCTGQRWTIKNFIK
;
A
#
# COMPACT_ATOMS: atom_id res chain seq x y z
N MET A 1 16.13 3.13 -23.11
CA MET A 1 16.80 2.30 -22.07
C MET A 1 16.81 0.90 -22.63
N GLU A 2 17.97 0.26 -22.67
CA GLU A 2 18.14 -1.04 -23.31
C GLU A 2 19.01 -1.93 -22.42
N VAL A 3 18.72 -3.23 -22.40
CA VAL A 3 19.58 -4.26 -21.79
C VAL A 3 20.17 -5.06 -22.94
N LEU A 4 21.50 -5.06 -23.06
CA LEU A 4 22.21 -5.74 -24.15
C LEU A 4 22.59 -7.16 -23.72
N PRO A 5 21.99 -8.23 -24.29
CA PRO A 5 22.24 -9.61 -23.84
C PRO A 5 23.70 -10.09 -24.00
N CYS A 6 24.44 -9.44 -24.91
CA CYS A 6 25.85 -9.75 -25.18
C CYS A 6 26.82 -9.09 -24.19
N SER A 7 26.39 -8.03 -23.48
CA SER A 7 27.19 -7.39 -22.44
C SER A 7 26.84 -7.99 -21.09
N ARG A 8 27.76 -8.75 -20.49
CA ARG A 8 27.51 -9.50 -19.26
C ARG A 8 28.42 -9.02 -18.15
N VAL A 9 27.80 -8.59 -17.05
CA VAL A 9 28.50 -8.23 -15.81
C VAL A 9 27.83 -8.99 -14.68
N ALA A 10 28.61 -9.73 -13.90
CA ALA A 10 28.11 -10.42 -12.72
C ALA A 10 28.09 -9.47 -11.52
N HIS A 11 26.96 -9.42 -10.81
CA HIS A 11 26.82 -8.68 -9.56
C HIS A 11 26.56 -9.65 -8.41
N ILE A 12 27.40 -9.60 -7.36
CA ILE A 12 27.21 -10.39 -6.15
C ILE A 12 26.27 -9.61 -5.22
N GLU A 13 25.02 -10.08 -5.13
CA GLU A 13 24.04 -9.48 -4.22
C GLU A 13 24.40 -9.72 -2.76
N ARG A 14 24.25 -8.68 -1.95
CA ARG A 14 24.54 -8.71 -0.51
C ARG A 14 23.25 -8.77 0.29
N LYS A 15 23.22 -9.63 1.31
CA LYS A 15 22.10 -9.73 2.28
C LYS A 15 21.86 -8.44 3.06
N LYS A 16 22.91 -7.65 3.34
CA LYS A 16 22.83 -6.35 4.04
C LYS A 16 23.78 -5.35 3.37
N LYS A 17 23.37 -4.08 3.28
CA LYS A 17 24.27 -3.02 2.80
C LYS A 17 25.14 -2.53 3.97
N PRO A 18 26.49 -2.49 3.84
CA PRO A 18 27.40 -2.26 4.97
C PRO A 18 27.60 -0.78 5.34
N TYR A 19 27.17 0.15 4.50
CA TYR A 19 27.53 1.57 4.61
C TYR A 19 26.45 2.45 5.28
N ASN A 20 25.28 1.91 5.58
CA ASN A 20 24.21 2.70 6.20
C ASN A 20 23.28 1.79 7.01
N ASN A 21 23.02 2.15 8.26
CA ASN A 21 22.14 1.40 9.15
C ASN A 21 20.66 1.75 8.96
N ASN A 22 20.34 2.89 8.33
CA ASN A 22 18.98 3.37 8.07
C ASN A 22 18.71 3.56 6.57
N ILE A 23 18.95 2.52 5.78
CA ILE A 23 18.69 2.53 4.32
C ILE A 23 17.22 2.82 4.02
N GLY A 24 16.30 2.33 4.87
CA GLY A 24 14.86 2.48 4.68
C GLY A 24 14.42 3.94 4.54
N PHE A 25 14.92 4.82 5.41
CA PHE A 25 14.60 6.25 5.34
C PHE A 25 15.06 6.88 4.03
N TYR A 26 16.34 6.69 3.66
CA TYR A 26 16.90 7.29 2.44
C TYR A 26 16.26 6.73 1.17
N THR A 27 15.96 5.44 1.12
CA THR A 27 15.26 4.81 0.00
C THR A 27 13.85 5.39 -0.16
N LYS A 28 13.09 5.53 0.94
CA LYS A 28 11.76 6.16 0.92
C LYS A 28 11.84 7.60 0.42
N ARG A 29 12.72 8.40 1.02
CA ARG A 29 12.92 9.81 0.65
C ARG A 29 13.28 9.96 -0.84
N ASN A 30 14.22 9.17 -1.34
CA ASN A 30 14.67 9.27 -2.72
C ASN A 30 13.60 8.78 -3.71
N ALA A 31 12.85 7.73 -3.38
CA ALA A 31 11.74 7.26 -4.19
C ALA A 31 10.63 8.33 -4.30
N LEU A 32 10.29 9.00 -3.19
CA LEU A 32 9.31 10.09 -3.19
C LEU A 32 9.79 11.30 -4.01
N ARG A 33 11.09 11.65 -3.94
CA ARG A 33 11.67 12.71 -4.80
C ARG A 33 11.51 12.39 -6.29
N VAL A 34 11.74 11.13 -6.68
CA VAL A 34 11.52 10.69 -8.07
C VAL A 34 10.04 10.78 -8.44
N ALA A 35 9.16 10.31 -7.56
CA ALA A 35 7.71 10.34 -7.78
C ALA A 35 7.19 11.78 -8.00
N GLU A 36 7.60 12.72 -7.15
CA GLU A 36 7.20 14.13 -7.23
C GLU A 36 7.72 14.85 -8.48
N VAL A 37 8.80 14.37 -9.08
CA VAL A 37 9.36 14.99 -10.29
C VAL A 37 8.82 14.35 -11.57
N TRP A 38 8.64 13.03 -11.59
CA TRP A 38 8.48 12.27 -12.83
C TRP A 38 7.14 11.55 -12.98
N MET A 39 6.42 11.27 -11.88
CA MET A 39 5.27 10.37 -11.93
C MET A 39 3.91 11.07 -12.04
N ASP A 40 3.87 12.41 -12.08
CA ASP A 40 2.62 13.19 -12.23
C ASP A 40 1.53 12.69 -11.25
N ASP A 41 0.31 12.47 -11.73
CA ASP A 41 -0.81 11.94 -10.95
C ASP A 41 -0.63 10.48 -10.54
N TYR A 42 0.38 9.76 -11.02
CA TYR A 42 0.65 8.38 -10.62
C TYR A 42 1.52 8.28 -9.36
N LYS A 43 2.08 9.39 -8.88
CA LYS A 43 2.96 9.43 -7.72
C LYS A 43 2.35 8.78 -6.47
N TRP A 44 1.03 8.86 -6.30
CA TRP A 44 0.33 8.26 -5.16
C TRP A 44 0.60 6.75 -5.03
N HIS A 45 0.89 6.04 -6.13
CA HIS A 45 1.26 4.62 -6.06
C HIS A 45 2.52 4.39 -5.20
N VAL A 46 3.47 5.33 -5.23
CA VAL A 46 4.69 5.28 -4.42
C VAL A 46 4.37 5.56 -2.95
N TYR A 47 3.49 6.52 -2.67
CA TYR A 47 3.02 6.79 -1.30
C TYR A 47 2.35 5.56 -0.70
N ILE A 48 1.48 4.90 -1.47
CA ILE A 48 0.83 3.66 -1.04
C ILE A 48 1.84 2.54 -0.81
N ALA A 49 2.79 2.35 -1.72
CA ALA A 49 3.79 1.28 -1.58
C ALA A 49 4.55 1.38 -0.25
N TRP A 50 4.76 2.61 0.25
CA TRP A 50 5.40 2.88 1.53
C TRP A 50 4.45 3.07 2.71
N ASN A 51 3.14 2.85 2.52
CA ASN A 51 2.09 3.04 3.52
C ASN A 51 2.06 4.45 4.14
N LEU A 52 2.37 5.46 3.33
CA LEU A 52 2.42 6.86 3.75
C LEU A 52 1.10 7.55 3.42
N PRO A 53 0.56 8.40 4.31
CA PRO A 53 -0.59 9.21 3.96
C PRO A 53 -0.23 10.16 2.81
N LEU A 54 -1.22 10.44 1.94
CA LEU A 54 -1.04 11.35 0.80
C LEU A 54 -0.88 12.80 1.26
N GLU A 55 -1.64 13.18 2.28
CA GLU A 55 -1.52 14.45 2.99
C GLU A 55 -0.52 14.26 4.15
N ASN A 56 0.55 15.06 4.19
CA ASN A 56 1.56 15.05 5.26
C ASN A 56 2.22 13.67 5.49
N PRO A 57 3.04 13.17 4.53
CA PRO A 57 3.68 11.84 4.62
C PRO A 57 4.70 11.69 5.77
N GLY A 58 5.02 12.77 6.49
CA GLY A 58 6.00 12.77 7.57
C GLY A 58 7.45 12.58 7.12
N ILE A 59 7.70 12.65 5.80
CA ILE A 59 9.04 12.53 5.21
C ILE A 59 9.36 13.83 4.49
N ASP A 60 10.40 14.52 4.96
CA ASP A 60 10.95 15.66 4.25
C ASP A 60 11.74 15.19 3.02
N ILE A 61 11.17 15.40 1.85
CA ILE A 61 11.80 15.09 0.58
C ILE A 61 12.80 16.17 0.14
N GLY A 62 12.82 17.34 0.79
CA GLY A 62 13.60 18.51 0.41
C GLY A 62 13.14 19.14 -0.91
N ASP A 63 13.83 20.18 -1.35
CA ASP A 63 13.47 20.89 -2.59
C ASP A 63 13.74 20.03 -3.84
N VAL A 64 12.80 20.07 -4.78
CA VAL A 64 12.83 19.42 -6.11
C VAL A 64 12.54 20.41 -7.24
N SER A 65 12.50 21.71 -6.95
CA SER A 65 12.20 22.80 -7.90
C SER A 65 13.11 22.75 -9.13
N GLU A 66 14.43 22.65 -8.94
CA GLU A 66 15.41 22.56 -10.03
C GLU A 66 15.17 21.34 -10.93
N ARG A 67 14.80 20.19 -10.34
CA ARG A 67 14.51 18.97 -11.11
C ARG A 67 13.22 19.09 -11.92
N LYS A 68 12.20 19.75 -11.37
CA LYS A 68 10.98 20.09 -12.11
C LYS A 68 11.26 21.10 -13.23
N ALA A 69 12.11 22.11 -12.99
CA ALA A 69 12.54 23.07 -14.00
C ALA A 69 13.32 22.40 -15.14
N LEU A 70 14.22 21.46 -14.81
CA LEU A 70 14.95 20.65 -15.80
C LEU A 70 13.99 19.81 -16.65
N ARG A 71 13.02 19.15 -16.04
CA ARG A 71 12.01 18.37 -16.78
C ARG A 71 11.24 19.27 -17.77
N LYS A 72 10.91 20.49 -17.36
CA LYS A 72 10.24 21.48 -18.21
C LYS A 72 11.14 21.98 -19.34
N SER A 73 12.40 22.32 -19.07
CA SER A 73 13.33 22.84 -20.09
C SER A 73 13.64 21.81 -21.17
N LEU A 74 13.75 20.54 -20.79
CA LEU A 74 13.94 19.41 -21.71
C LEU A 74 12.67 19.01 -22.46
N LYS A 75 11.52 19.64 -22.20
CA LYS A 75 10.22 19.34 -22.82
C LYS A 75 9.86 17.84 -22.71
N CYS A 76 10.13 17.24 -21.56
CA CYS A 76 9.87 15.82 -21.32
C CYS A 76 8.36 15.49 -21.44
N LYS A 77 8.05 14.27 -21.87
CA LYS A 77 6.68 13.75 -21.87
C LYS A 77 6.17 13.51 -20.44
N ASN A 78 4.85 13.37 -20.30
CA ASN A 78 4.21 13.04 -19.03
C ASN A 78 4.32 11.53 -18.74
N PHE A 79 4.02 11.14 -17.49
CA PHE A 79 4.11 9.76 -17.06
C PHE A 79 3.04 8.86 -17.69
N GLN A 80 1.88 9.44 -18.02
CA GLN A 80 0.85 8.74 -18.81
C GLN A 80 1.42 8.23 -20.14
N TRP A 81 2.11 9.11 -20.89
CA TRP A 81 2.77 8.74 -22.13
C TRP A 81 3.78 7.60 -21.93
N TYR A 82 4.55 7.64 -20.84
CA TYR A 82 5.49 6.56 -20.50
C TYR A 82 4.75 5.23 -20.29
N LEU A 83 3.65 5.22 -19.54
CA LEU A 83 2.85 4.01 -19.32
C LEU A 83 2.16 3.53 -20.60
N ASP A 84 1.84 4.40 -21.54
CA ASP A 84 1.17 4.01 -22.79
C ASP A 84 2.16 3.53 -23.87
N HIS A 85 3.39 4.03 -23.89
CA HIS A 85 4.33 3.82 -25.01
C HIS A 85 5.62 3.11 -24.62
N VAL A 86 6.02 3.14 -23.35
CA VAL A 86 7.28 2.54 -22.87
C VAL A 86 7.01 1.32 -22.02
N TYR A 87 5.96 1.34 -21.17
CA TYR A 87 5.63 0.20 -20.30
C TYR A 87 4.11 -0.13 -20.28
N PRO A 88 3.51 -0.48 -21.43
CA PRO A 88 2.07 -0.72 -21.58
C PRO A 88 1.53 -1.92 -20.80
N GLU A 89 2.35 -2.93 -20.52
CA GLU A 89 1.98 -4.12 -19.76
C GLU A 89 1.88 -3.87 -18.25
N MET A 90 2.29 -2.69 -17.77
CA MET A 90 2.15 -2.32 -16.37
C MET A 90 0.68 -2.21 -15.97
N ARG A 91 0.27 -3.02 -14.98
CA ARG A 91 -1.08 -2.98 -14.41
C ARG A 91 -1.34 -1.62 -13.75
N ARG A 92 -2.49 -1.03 -14.06
CA ARG A 92 -2.94 0.27 -13.53
C ARG A 92 -4.06 0.04 -12.53
N TYR A 93 -3.89 0.55 -11.32
CA TYR A 93 -4.89 0.43 -10.26
C TYR A 93 -5.58 1.78 -10.08
N ASN A 94 -6.59 2.13 -10.86
CA ASN A 94 -7.19 3.48 -10.78
C ASN A 94 -8.32 3.62 -9.75
N ASN A 95 -8.59 2.55 -9.01
CA ASN A 95 -9.81 2.37 -8.23
C ASN A 95 -9.51 2.05 -6.77
N THR A 96 -8.29 2.33 -6.30
CA THR A 96 -7.98 2.20 -4.86
C THR A 96 -8.69 3.31 -4.11
N ILE A 97 -9.42 2.98 -3.05
CA ILE A 97 -10.11 3.98 -2.19
C ILE A 97 -9.42 4.15 -0.84
N ALA A 98 -8.81 3.09 -0.34
CA ALA A 98 -8.16 3.08 0.96
C ALA A 98 -7.10 1.99 1.01
N TYR A 99 -6.11 2.18 1.87
CA TYR A 99 -4.99 1.27 2.01
C TYR A 99 -4.35 1.40 3.39
N GLY A 100 -3.51 0.43 3.71
CA GLY A 100 -2.66 0.47 4.89
C GLY A 100 -3.02 -0.60 5.89
N GLU A 101 -2.98 -0.21 7.16
CA GLU A 101 -3.31 -1.06 8.28
C GLU A 101 -4.81 -1.04 8.54
N LEU A 102 -5.43 -2.21 8.55
CA LEU A 102 -6.83 -2.40 8.88
C LEU A 102 -6.94 -3.00 10.28
N ARG A 103 -7.39 -2.19 11.24
CA ARG A 103 -7.38 -2.50 12.67
C ARG A 103 -8.78 -2.76 13.19
N ASN A 104 -8.91 -3.75 14.07
CA ASN A 104 -10.15 -4.01 14.80
C ASN A 104 -10.12 -3.32 16.17
N ASN A 105 -11.27 -2.85 16.65
CA ASN A 105 -11.34 -2.18 17.95
C ASN A 105 -11.05 -3.09 19.16
N LYS A 106 -11.22 -4.41 19.04
CA LYS A 106 -10.93 -5.40 20.09
C LYS A 106 -9.46 -5.81 20.14
N ALA A 107 -8.69 -5.55 19.08
CA ALA A 107 -7.29 -5.95 19.00
C ALA A 107 -6.49 -4.89 18.26
N LYS A 108 -5.90 -3.95 19.02
CA LYS A 108 -5.27 -2.74 18.48
C LYS A 108 -3.85 -2.95 17.95
N ASP A 109 -3.17 -3.98 18.43
CA ASP A 109 -1.77 -4.29 18.12
C ASP A 109 -1.61 -5.27 16.93
N VAL A 110 -2.72 -5.83 16.46
CA VAL A 110 -2.77 -6.71 15.29
C VAL A 110 -3.63 -6.10 14.19
N CYS A 111 -3.23 -6.35 12.96
CA CYS A 111 -3.84 -5.85 11.76
C CYS A 111 -4.28 -7.02 10.89
N LEU A 112 -5.36 -6.82 10.11
CA LEU A 112 -5.71 -7.75 9.05
C LEU A 112 -4.56 -7.80 8.03
N ASP A 113 -4.12 -9.01 7.70
CA ASP A 113 -3.04 -9.26 6.76
C ASP A 113 -3.47 -10.33 5.74
N GLN A 114 -2.91 -10.25 4.53
CA GLN A 114 -3.17 -11.24 3.48
C GLN A 114 -2.65 -12.64 3.86
N GLY A 115 -1.63 -12.71 4.73
CA GLY A 115 -1.03 -13.97 5.13
C GLY A 115 -0.20 -14.64 4.02
N PRO A 116 0.16 -15.92 4.20
CA PRO A 116 0.94 -16.67 3.22
C PRO A 116 0.25 -16.78 1.87
N GLN A 117 1.02 -16.73 0.77
CA GLN A 117 0.47 -16.82 -0.59
C GLN A 117 -0.25 -18.13 -0.88
N GLU A 118 0.13 -19.23 -0.22
CA GLU A 118 -0.32 -20.59 -0.57
C GLU A 118 -1.81 -20.84 -0.28
N ASN A 119 -2.34 -20.31 0.83
CA ASN A 119 -3.70 -20.59 1.29
C ASN A 119 -4.69 -19.46 1.03
N HIS A 120 -4.21 -18.29 0.57
CA HIS A 120 -5.01 -17.07 0.36
C HIS A 120 -5.96 -16.73 1.52
N THR A 121 -5.62 -17.15 2.74
CA THR A 121 -6.46 -17.00 3.92
C THR A 121 -5.94 -15.82 4.71
N ALA A 122 -6.78 -14.80 4.87
CA ALA A 122 -6.42 -13.63 5.65
C ALA A 122 -6.15 -14.02 7.10
N ILE A 123 -5.16 -13.38 7.72
CA ILE A 123 -4.72 -13.62 9.09
C ILE A 123 -4.70 -12.33 9.89
N LEU A 124 -4.52 -12.46 11.21
CA LEU A 124 -4.08 -11.34 12.04
C LEU A 124 -2.57 -11.40 12.19
N TYR A 125 -1.92 -10.27 11.97
CA TYR A 125 -0.48 -10.14 12.08
C TYR A 125 -0.12 -8.84 12.79
N PRO A 126 1.02 -8.75 13.51
CA PRO A 126 1.46 -7.49 14.11
C PRO A 126 1.47 -6.35 13.10
N CYS A 127 0.86 -5.22 13.47
CA CYS A 127 0.83 -4.04 12.62
C CYS A 127 2.24 -3.50 12.43
N HIS A 128 2.81 -3.59 11.22
CA HIS A 128 4.24 -3.32 11.00
C HIS A 128 4.55 -2.02 10.25
N GLY A 129 3.61 -1.46 9.51
CA GLY A 129 3.78 -0.18 8.80
C GLY A 129 4.83 -0.15 7.66
N TRP A 130 5.54 -1.25 7.38
CA TRP A 130 6.54 -1.31 6.29
C TRP A 130 5.97 -1.09 4.90
N GLY A 131 4.74 -1.53 4.70
CA GLY A 131 3.91 -1.37 3.51
C GLY A 131 2.45 -1.56 3.89
N PRO A 132 1.51 -1.40 2.95
CA PRO A 132 0.10 -1.61 3.23
C PRO A 132 -0.17 -3.11 3.39
N GLN A 133 -0.74 -3.52 4.52
CA GLN A 133 -1.16 -4.90 4.75
C GLN A 133 -2.46 -5.22 4.00
N VAL A 134 -3.30 -4.19 3.77
CA VAL A 134 -4.53 -4.28 2.99
C VAL A 134 -4.62 -3.12 2.01
N ARG A 135 -5.17 -3.40 0.82
CA ARG A 135 -5.60 -2.41 -0.17
C ARG A 135 -7.04 -2.66 -0.54
N LEU A 136 -7.88 -1.63 -0.47
CA LEU A 136 -9.29 -1.68 -0.82
C LEU A 136 -9.51 -1.05 -2.20
N LEU A 137 -10.08 -1.83 -3.12
CA LEU A 137 -10.40 -1.42 -4.49
C LEU A 137 -11.92 -1.26 -4.65
N LEU A 138 -12.35 -0.36 -5.53
CA LEU A 138 -13.75 -0.09 -5.91
C LEU A 138 -14.38 -1.19 -6.79
N ILE A 139 -13.70 -2.31 -7.06
CA ILE A 139 -14.23 -3.39 -7.90
C ILE A 139 -15.04 -4.37 -7.03
N SER A 140 -16.26 -4.68 -7.47
CA SER A 140 -17.28 -5.47 -6.80
C SER A 140 -16.85 -6.88 -6.34
N SER A 141 -17.42 -7.38 -5.22
CA SER A 141 -18.44 -8.46 -5.20
C SER A 141 -18.46 -9.30 -3.91
N PHE A 142 -17.33 -9.51 -3.22
CA PHE A 142 -17.28 -10.48 -2.10
C PHE A 142 -17.41 -9.88 -0.70
N PHE A 143 -16.96 -8.65 -0.51
CA PHE A 143 -17.13 -7.91 0.74
C PHE A 143 -17.54 -6.48 0.40
N TYR A 144 -18.80 -6.11 0.68
CA TYR A 144 -19.12 -4.69 0.78
C TYR A 144 -18.96 -4.29 2.23
N LEU A 145 -18.03 -3.38 2.45
CA LEU A 145 -18.00 -2.52 3.61
C LEU A 145 -19.25 -1.64 3.52
N PHE A 146 -20.29 -1.96 4.27
CA PHE A 146 -21.45 -1.08 4.38
C PHE A 146 -21.03 0.22 5.10
N PRO A 147 -21.56 1.38 4.67
CA PRO A 147 -20.70 2.46 4.20
C PRO A 147 -20.46 3.56 5.24
N SER A 148 -19.21 3.99 5.30
CA SER A 148 -18.88 5.41 5.36
C SER A 148 -17.71 5.61 4.39
N PRO A 149 -17.66 6.70 3.60
CA PRO A 149 -16.51 7.05 2.74
C PRO A 149 -15.19 7.16 3.52
N HIS A 150 -15.27 7.11 4.84
CA HIS A 150 -14.18 6.78 5.73
C HIS A 150 -14.56 5.51 6.47
N MET A 151 -13.95 4.35 6.17
CA MET A 151 -14.08 3.16 7.03
C MET A 151 -13.36 3.45 8.34
N GLN A 152 -14.07 4.19 9.18
CA GLN A 152 -13.74 4.65 10.49
C GLN A 152 -14.82 4.03 11.37
N ASN A 153 -14.46 2.97 12.08
CA ASN A 153 -15.37 2.23 12.95
C ASN A 153 -16.54 1.51 12.24
N GLY A 154 -16.35 1.04 11.01
CA GLY A 154 -17.36 0.31 10.23
C GLY A 154 -17.25 -1.22 10.36
N ALA A 155 -18.33 -1.94 10.02
CA ALA A 155 -18.32 -3.41 9.98
C ALA A 155 -17.93 -3.92 8.58
N ILE A 156 -17.20 -5.04 8.54
CA ILE A 156 -16.83 -5.72 7.29
C ILE A 156 -17.82 -6.87 7.06
N LEU A 157 -18.79 -6.69 6.16
CA LEU A 157 -19.82 -7.69 5.87
C LEU A 157 -19.37 -8.65 4.75
N ASN A 158 -19.43 -9.94 5.02
CA ASN A 158 -19.38 -10.98 4.00
C ASN A 158 -20.78 -11.15 3.39
N LYS A 159 -20.96 -10.78 2.11
CA LYS A 159 -22.27 -10.85 1.46
C LYS A 159 -22.78 -12.28 1.26
N GLY A 160 -21.89 -13.25 1.05
CA GLY A 160 -22.28 -14.65 0.81
C GLY A 160 -22.88 -15.32 2.04
N THR A 161 -22.50 -14.88 3.24
CA THR A 161 -22.97 -15.48 4.51
C THR A 161 -23.86 -14.56 5.34
N GLY A 162 -23.91 -13.26 5.02
CA GLY A 162 -24.59 -12.25 5.84
C GLY A 162 -23.92 -12.01 7.19
N ARG A 163 -22.69 -12.49 7.40
CA ARG A 163 -21.93 -12.38 8.65
C ARG A 163 -20.85 -11.30 8.56
N CYS A 164 -20.53 -10.71 9.70
CA CYS A 164 -19.50 -9.68 9.83
C CYS A 164 -18.18 -10.29 10.31
N LEU A 165 -17.08 -9.80 9.74
CA LEU A 165 -15.72 -10.13 10.18
C LEU A 165 -15.47 -9.54 11.55
N GLU A 166 -14.93 -10.36 12.46
CA GLU A 166 -14.62 -9.97 13.82
C GLU A 166 -13.36 -10.67 14.31
N VAL A 167 -12.76 -10.09 15.34
CA VAL A 167 -11.66 -10.68 16.08
C VAL A 167 -12.17 -11.41 17.33
N GLU A 168 -11.72 -12.65 17.51
CA GLU A 168 -12.00 -13.47 18.69
C GLU A 168 -10.72 -13.81 19.45
N ASN A 169 -10.68 -13.49 20.75
CA ASN A 169 -9.59 -13.88 21.62
C ASN A 169 -9.90 -15.25 22.24
N ARG A 170 -9.03 -16.23 22.00
CA ARG A 170 -9.15 -17.62 22.48
C ARG A 170 -8.16 -17.92 23.62
N GLY A 171 -7.69 -16.90 24.32
CA GLY A 171 -6.77 -17.03 25.44
C GLY A 171 -5.42 -17.58 24.98
N MET A 172 -5.02 -18.75 25.51
CA MET A 172 -3.74 -19.39 25.19
C MET A 172 -3.59 -19.81 23.72
N ALA A 173 -4.71 -20.00 23.02
CA ALA A 173 -4.69 -20.32 21.58
C ALA A 173 -4.46 -19.08 20.69
N GLY A 174 -4.39 -17.87 21.27
CA GLY A 174 -4.15 -16.63 20.55
C GLY A 174 -5.43 -15.94 20.09
N ILE A 175 -5.33 -15.20 18.99
CA ILE A 175 -6.39 -14.36 18.45
C ILE A 175 -6.70 -14.80 17.02
N ASP A 176 -7.96 -15.05 16.73
CA ASP A 176 -8.43 -15.55 15.44
C ASP A 176 -9.37 -14.56 14.73
N LEU A 177 -9.41 -14.67 13.40
CA LEU A 177 -10.43 -14.03 12.55
C LEU A 177 -11.62 -14.96 12.39
N ILE A 178 -12.82 -14.42 12.62
CA ILE A 178 -14.05 -15.18 12.52
C ILE A 178 -15.14 -14.39 11.78
N LEU A 179 -16.10 -15.12 11.21
CA LEU A 179 -17.36 -14.56 10.72
C LEU A 179 -18.48 -14.86 11.72
N ARG A 180 -19.11 -13.81 12.26
CA ARG A 180 -20.24 -13.94 13.19
C ARG A 180 -21.38 -12.97 12.87
N SER A 181 -22.48 -13.08 13.63
CA SER A 181 -23.61 -12.15 13.52
C SER A 181 -23.15 -10.70 13.63
N CYS A 182 -23.71 -9.84 12.77
CA CYS A 182 -23.40 -8.42 12.75
C CYS A 182 -24.03 -7.74 13.97
N THR A 183 -23.21 -7.35 14.94
CA THR A 183 -23.64 -6.76 16.23
C THR A 183 -22.92 -5.45 16.52
N GLY A 184 -22.36 -4.80 15.49
CA GLY A 184 -21.61 -3.55 15.61
C GLY A 184 -20.09 -3.73 15.66
N GLN A 185 -19.54 -4.71 14.94
CA GLN A 185 -18.10 -4.87 14.69
C GLN A 185 -17.50 -3.57 14.14
N ARG A 186 -16.31 -3.18 14.61
CA ARG A 186 -15.68 -1.92 14.22
C ARG A 186 -14.27 -2.13 13.72
N TRP A 187 -14.07 -1.74 12.48
CA TRP A 187 -12.80 -1.76 11.77
C TRP A 187 -12.45 -0.36 11.27
N THR A 188 -11.17 -0.05 11.33
CA THR A 188 -10.63 1.24 10.90
C THR A 188 -9.43 1.03 10.00
N ILE A 189 -9.44 1.66 8.82
CA ILE A 189 -8.30 1.69 7.90
C ILE A 189 -7.53 3.01 8.01
N LYS A 190 -6.21 2.92 7.94
CA LYS A 190 -5.31 4.05 8.20
C LYS A 190 -5.36 5.16 7.14
N ASN A 191 -5.28 4.82 5.85
CA ASN A 191 -5.12 5.81 4.78
C ASN A 191 -6.25 5.73 3.75
N PHE A 192 -6.65 6.89 3.22
CA PHE A 192 -7.69 7.05 2.19
C PHE A 192 -7.13 7.82 0.98
N ILE A 193 -7.68 7.52 -0.19
CA ILE A 193 -7.45 8.27 -1.43
C ILE A 193 -8.71 9.12 -1.64
N LYS A 194 -8.59 10.44 -1.54
CA LYS A 194 -9.67 11.38 -1.88
C LYS A 194 -9.73 11.56 -3.39
#